data_AF-A0A520JC84-F1
#
_entry.id   AF-A0A520JC84-F1
#
_cell.length_a   1.000
_cell.length_b   1.000
_cell.length_c   1.000
_cell.angle_alpha   90.00
_cell.angle_beta   90.00
_cell.angle_gamma   90.00
#
_symmetry.space_group_name_H-M   'P 1'
#
loop_
_entity.id
_entity.type
_entity.pdbx_description
1 polymer ?
#
loop_
_entity_poly.entity_id
_entity_poly.type
_entity_poly.pdbx_seq_one_letter_code
_entity_poly.pdbx_strand_id
1 'polypeptide(L)'
;GEIVSQRGREKTDIERYYAKPGDDAHGLPVVVLTDPGTASASEIVAGALQDHHRALIMGERSFGKGSVQTVLPLGPQTALRLTTARYFTPSGRSVQEGGIEPDIKVPQLTDPDYKSRPVFREADLRKHLINEVKADNAVLEEDTKTDPRFSQTPDQLKKQGIDDFQLYYALKTVARLGGPVQVAAATKPRPIKPDPTDATKAPLK
;
A
#
# COMPACT_ATOMS: atom_id res chain seq x y z
N GLY A 1 -3.76 4.75 17.27
CA GLY A 1 -4.67 5.84 16.87
C GLY A 1 -5.79 5.30 16.00
N GLU A 2 -6.59 6.19 15.39
CA GLU A 2 -7.53 5.81 14.32
C GLU A 2 -6.75 5.16 13.17
N ILE A 3 -7.27 4.10 12.56
CA ILE A 3 -6.70 3.49 11.34
C ILE A 3 -7.42 4.06 10.12
N VAL A 4 -8.75 4.08 10.18
CA VAL A 4 -9.60 4.51 9.07
C VAL A 4 -10.96 4.94 9.62
N SER A 5 -11.58 5.90 8.94
CA SER A 5 -13.00 6.18 9.09
C SER A 5 -13.76 5.89 7.80
N GLN A 6 -14.91 5.24 7.92
CA GLN A 6 -15.90 5.10 6.85
C GLN A 6 -16.92 6.22 7.02
N ARG A 7 -17.14 7.00 5.96
CA ARG A 7 -18.13 8.09 5.99
C ARG A 7 -19.13 7.87 4.86
N GLY A 8 -20.39 7.70 5.25
CA GLY A 8 -21.52 7.58 4.34
C GLY A 8 -21.99 8.94 3.83
N ARG A 9 -23.21 8.96 3.28
CA ARG A 9 -23.80 10.17 2.68
C ARG A 9 -24.23 11.19 3.74
N GLU A 10 -24.78 10.72 4.84
CA GLU A 10 -25.22 11.57 5.94
C GLU A 10 -24.03 11.91 6.83
N LYS A 11 -23.98 13.15 7.33
CA LYS A 11 -22.85 13.61 8.18
C LYS A 11 -22.71 12.80 9.48
N THR A 12 -23.78 12.16 9.93
CA THR A 12 -23.80 11.31 11.12
C THR A 12 -23.38 9.87 10.84
N ASP A 13 -23.32 9.46 9.58
CA ASP A 13 -22.94 8.11 9.17
C ASP A 13 -21.41 7.99 9.10
N ILE A 14 -20.80 7.98 10.29
CA ILE A 14 -19.34 7.88 10.44
C ILE A 14 -19.02 6.70 11.34
N GLU A 15 -18.36 5.71 10.77
CA GLU A 15 -17.79 4.60 11.51
C GLU A 15 -16.27 4.76 11.60
N ARG A 16 -15.70 4.56 12.79
CA ARG A 16 -14.26 4.74 13.03
C ARG A 16 -13.65 3.45 13.56
N TYR A 17 -12.50 3.10 13.00
CA TYR A 17 -11.75 1.90 13.35
C TYR A 17 -10.42 2.31 13.97
N TYR A 18 -10.05 1.69 15.09
CA TYR A 18 -8.87 2.06 15.86
C TYR A 18 -7.90 0.88 16.01
N ALA A 19 -6.61 1.19 16.05
CA ALA A 19 -5.59 0.21 16.37
C ALA A 19 -5.63 -0.16 17.86
N LYS A 20 -5.25 -1.39 18.17
CA LYS A 20 -4.95 -1.80 19.55
C LYS A 20 -3.62 -1.16 19.99
N PRO A 21 -3.45 -0.85 21.28
CA PRO A 21 -2.15 -0.42 21.79
C PRO A 21 -1.06 -1.49 21.54
N GLY A 22 0.14 -1.05 21.15
CA GLY A 22 1.28 -1.92 20.90
C GLY A 22 2.10 -1.48 19.68
N ASP A 23 3.26 -2.11 19.51
CA ASP A 23 4.09 -2.01 18.30
C ASP A 23 4.78 -3.35 18.06
N ASP A 24 4.24 -4.13 17.12
CA ASP A 24 4.74 -5.46 16.77
C ASP A 24 6.15 -5.42 16.17
N ALA A 25 6.55 -4.26 15.64
CA ALA A 25 7.90 -4.05 15.12
C ALA A 25 8.88 -3.55 16.20
N HIS A 26 8.46 -3.41 17.46
CA HIS A 26 9.33 -3.09 18.61
C HIS A 26 10.24 -1.88 18.39
N GLY A 27 9.71 -0.80 17.81
CA GLY A 27 10.46 0.42 17.51
C GLY A 27 11.38 0.33 16.28
N LEU A 28 11.39 -0.79 15.56
CA LEU A 28 12.17 -0.92 14.32
C LEU A 28 11.62 0.02 13.23
N PRO A 29 12.49 0.58 12.39
CA PRO A 29 12.07 1.36 11.22
C PRO A 29 11.27 0.48 10.25
N VAL A 30 10.17 1.02 9.74
CA VAL A 30 9.29 0.34 8.78
C VAL A 30 9.24 1.15 7.50
N VAL A 31 9.43 0.46 6.37
CA VAL A 31 9.18 0.99 5.03
C VAL A 31 8.11 0.11 4.40
N VAL A 32 7.09 0.72 3.80
CA VAL A 32 6.03 0.04 3.06
C VAL A 32 6.21 0.37 1.58
N LEU A 33 6.30 -0.68 0.76
CA LEU A 33 6.36 -0.54 -0.68
C LEU A 33 4.94 -0.49 -1.27
N THR A 34 4.69 0.48 -2.14
CA THR A 34 3.43 0.62 -2.88
C THR A 34 3.68 0.75 -4.36
N ASP A 35 2.71 0.31 -5.14
CA ASP A 35 2.68 0.37 -6.59
C ASP A 35 1.28 0.73 -7.09
N PRO A 36 1.06 0.94 -8.41
CA PRO A 36 -0.26 1.22 -8.92
C PRO A 36 -1.28 0.08 -8.78
N GLY A 37 -0.84 -1.14 -8.45
CA GLY A 37 -1.72 -2.27 -8.12
C GLY A 37 -2.23 -2.27 -6.68
N THR A 38 -1.63 -1.45 -5.82
CA THR A 38 -2.01 -1.30 -4.41
C THR A 38 -3.39 -0.64 -4.33
N ALA A 39 -4.40 -1.38 -3.89
CA ALA A 39 -5.79 -0.91 -3.88
C ALA A 39 -6.54 -1.32 -2.61
N SER A 40 -7.58 -0.56 -2.24
CA SER A 40 -8.52 -0.92 -1.17
C SER A 40 -7.84 -1.07 0.20
N ALA A 41 -7.95 -2.22 0.87
CA ALA A 41 -7.42 -2.45 2.21
C ALA A 41 -5.91 -2.14 2.33
N SER A 42 -5.11 -2.40 1.29
CA SER A 42 -3.68 -2.07 1.30
C SER A 42 -3.43 -0.57 1.35
N GLU A 43 -4.28 0.23 0.71
CA GLU A 43 -4.22 1.70 0.78
C GLU A 43 -4.62 2.22 2.16
N ILE A 44 -5.57 1.57 2.82
CA ILE A 44 -5.94 1.88 4.21
C ILE A 44 -4.73 1.66 5.14
N VAL A 45 -4.05 0.51 5.00
CA VAL A 45 -2.88 0.19 5.83
C VAL A 45 -1.74 1.17 5.57
N ALA A 46 -1.41 1.42 4.29
CA ALA A 46 -0.36 2.37 3.92
C ALA A 46 -0.68 3.78 4.43
N GLY A 47 -1.88 4.29 4.17
CA GLY A 47 -2.31 5.61 4.60
C GLY A 47 -2.33 5.77 6.12
N ALA A 48 -2.77 4.76 6.87
CA ALA A 48 -2.76 4.79 8.33
C ALA A 48 -1.34 4.83 8.88
N LEU A 49 -0.43 3.99 8.36
CA LEU A 49 0.96 3.98 8.80
C LEU A 49 1.68 5.29 8.46
N GLN A 50 1.39 5.87 7.30
CA GLN A 50 1.92 7.17 6.88
C GLN A 50 1.44 8.30 7.78
N ASP A 51 0.13 8.40 8.03
CA ASP A 51 -0.48 9.49 8.80
C ASP A 51 -0.07 9.47 10.28
N HIS A 52 0.23 8.30 10.83
CA HIS A 52 0.79 8.17 12.18
C HIS A 52 2.30 8.32 12.23
N HIS A 53 2.95 8.62 11.10
CA HIS A 53 4.41 8.67 10.96
C HIS A 53 5.10 7.38 11.46
N ARG A 54 4.42 6.23 11.35
CA ARG A 54 4.94 4.95 11.82
C ARG A 54 5.81 4.29 10.76
N ALA A 55 5.50 4.47 9.48
CA ALA A 55 6.27 3.94 8.37
C ALA A 55 6.48 5.00 7.29
N LEU A 56 7.56 4.85 6.53
CA LEU A 56 7.75 5.56 5.27
C LEU A 56 7.11 4.76 4.14
N ILE A 57 6.30 5.42 3.33
CA ILE A 57 5.73 4.87 2.11
C ILE A 57 6.69 5.13 0.96
N MET A 58 7.02 4.10 0.19
CA MET A 58 8.02 4.16 -0.88
C MET A 58 7.51 3.44 -2.12
N GLY A 59 7.93 3.91 -3.28
CA GLY A 59 7.57 3.31 -4.56
C GLY A 59 6.74 4.27 -5.38
N GLU A 60 5.53 3.86 -5.74
CA GLU A 60 4.65 4.65 -6.61
C GLU A 60 3.28 4.87 -5.97
N ARG A 61 2.56 5.85 -6.52
CA ARG A 61 1.21 6.16 -6.11
C ARG A 61 0.29 4.97 -6.32
N SER A 62 -0.54 4.69 -5.32
CA SER A 62 -1.48 3.58 -5.32
C SER A 62 -2.68 3.83 -6.25
N PHE A 63 -3.56 2.84 -6.39
CA PHE A 63 -4.65 2.81 -7.36
C PHE A 63 -5.72 3.89 -7.14
N GLY A 64 -6.07 4.20 -5.89
CA GLY A 64 -7.09 5.19 -5.54
C GLY A 64 -8.49 4.63 -5.26
N LYS A 65 -8.62 3.38 -4.81
CA LYS A 65 -9.93 2.78 -4.48
C LYS A 65 -10.28 3.05 -3.02
N GLY A 66 -10.95 4.16 -2.78
CA GLY A 66 -11.41 4.60 -1.46
C GLY A 66 -12.89 4.35 -1.17
N SER A 67 -13.56 3.45 -1.89
CA SER A 67 -15.00 3.17 -1.69
C SER A 67 -15.29 1.93 -0.85
N VAL A 68 -16.31 2.03 0.00
CA VAL A 68 -16.86 0.94 0.81
C VAL A 68 -18.02 0.30 0.07
N GLN A 69 -17.99 -1.03 -0.06
CA GLN A 69 -19.10 -1.79 -0.64
C GLN A 69 -19.74 -2.69 0.40
N THR A 70 -21.05 -2.50 0.61
CA THR A 70 -21.86 -3.33 1.49
C THR A 70 -22.60 -4.39 0.67
N VAL A 71 -22.67 -5.61 1.19
CA VAL A 71 -23.44 -6.71 0.59
C VAL A 71 -24.79 -6.78 1.28
N LEU A 72 -25.85 -6.45 0.56
CA LEU A 72 -27.24 -6.45 1.04
C LEU A 72 -27.94 -7.72 0.55
N PRO A 73 -28.28 -8.68 1.43
CA PRO A 73 -28.99 -9.89 1.03
C PRO A 73 -30.37 -9.55 0.46
N LEU A 74 -30.74 -10.16 -0.65
CA LEU A 74 -32.07 -10.06 -1.27
C LEU A 74 -32.88 -11.35 -1.13
N GLY A 75 -32.24 -12.41 -0.64
CA GLY A 75 -32.82 -13.73 -0.41
C GLY A 75 -31.75 -14.72 0.04
N PRO A 76 -32.07 -16.03 0.09
CA PRO A 76 -31.14 -17.05 0.58
C PRO A 76 -29.88 -17.24 -0.28
N GLN A 77 -29.92 -16.87 -1.56
CA GLN A 77 -28.83 -17.11 -2.52
C GLN A 77 -28.44 -15.87 -3.33
N THR A 78 -29.04 -14.71 -3.06
CA THR A 78 -28.82 -13.48 -3.85
C THR A 78 -28.53 -12.31 -2.94
N ALA A 79 -27.63 -11.43 -3.40
CA ALA A 79 -27.29 -10.21 -2.70
C ALA A 79 -26.91 -9.09 -3.68
N LEU A 80 -27.13 -7.86 -3.26
CA LEU A 80 -26.71 -6.65 -3.95
C LEU A 80 -25.41 -6.14 -3.31
N ARG A 81 -24.35 -5.99 -4.10
CA ARG A 81 -23.14 -5.29 -3.66
C ARG A 81 -23.25 -3.81 -4.04
N LEU A 82 -23.42 -2.96 -3.05
CA LEU A 82 -23.68 -1.53 -3.22
C LEU A 82 -22.57 -0.70 -2.58
N THR A 83 -22.08 0.32 -3.28
CA THR A 83 -21.17 1.31 -2.69
C THR A 83 -21.96 2.22 -1.75
N THR A 84 -21.63 2.23 -0.47
CA THR A 84 -22.40 2.93 0.58
C THR A 84 -21.63 4.06 1.26
N ALA A 85 -20.30 3.99 1.27
CA ALA A 85 -19.45 4.95 1.97
C ALA A 85 -18.09 5.12 1.30
N ARG A 86 -17.27 6.04 1.82
CA ARG A 86 -15.86 6.24 1.45
C ARG A 86 -14.96 6.08 2.66
N TYR A 87 -13.74 5.60 2.42
CA TYR A 87 -12.68 5.52 3.42
C TYR A 87 -11.90 6.82 3.50
N PHE A 88 -11.57 7.20 4.73
CA PHE A 88 -10.73 8.34 5.06
C PHE A 88 -9.59 7.88 5.96
N THR A 89 -8.38 8.34 5.68
CA THR A 89 -7.21 8.04 6.51
C THR A 89 -7.27 8.85 7.82
N PRO A 90 -6.38 8.60 8.80
CA PRO A 90 -6.43 9.28 10.10
C PRO A 90 -6.31 10.81 10.05
N SER A 91 -5.60 11.36 9.07
CA SER A 91 -5.51 12.81 8.79
C SER A 91 -6.78 13.40 8.17
N GLY A 92 -7.75 12.56 7.82
CA GLY A 92 -9.04 12.96 7.24
C GLY A 92 -9.03 13.16 5.73
N ARG A 93 -7.96 12.76 5.02
CA ARG A 93 -7.94 12.71 3.54
C ARG A 93 -8.70 11.49 3.01
N SER A 94 -9.37 11.66 1.88
CA SER A 94 -10.05 10.58 1.15
C SER A 94 -9.06 9.93 0.18
N VAL A 95 -9.00 8.60 0.17
CA VAL A 95 -8.15 7.81 -0.75
C VAL A 95 -8.77 7.73 -2.15
N GLN A 96 -10.09 7.91 -2.25
CA GLN A 96 -10.82 7.76 -3.51
C GLN A 96 -10.25 8.69 -4.58
N GLU A 97 -10.00 8.16 -5.78
CA GLU A 97 -9.49 8.86 -6.97
C GLU A 97 -8.00 9.30 -6.86
N GLY A 98 -7.55 9.69 -5.67
CA GLY A 98 -6.19 10.20 -5.44
C GLY A 98 -5.15 9.14 -5.08
N GLY A 99 -5.55 8.06 -4.41
CA GLY A 99 -4.64 7.05 -3.85
C GLY A 99 -3.83 7.56 -2.66
N ILE A 100 -2.85 6.77 -2.26
CA ILE A 100 -1.80 7.09 -1.31
C ILE A 100 -0.56 7.49 -2.11
N GLU A 101 -0.12 8.72 -1.89
CA GLU A 101 1.14 9.20 -2.44
C GLU A 101 2.30 8.74 -1.56
N PRO A 102 3.37 8.15 -2.15
CA PRO A 102 4.52 7.71 -1.38
C PRO A 102 5.33 8.90 -0.86
N ASP A 103 5.89 8.78 0.35
CA ASP A 103 6.84 9.75 0.91
C ASP A 103 8.12 9.82 0.06
N ILE A 104 8.53 8.69 -0.51
CA ILE A 104 9.68 8.59 -1.40
C ILE A 104 9.24 7.90 -2.70
N LYS A 105 9.04 8.69 -3.75
CA LYS A 105 8.82 8.18 -5.11
C LYS A 105 10.07 7.42 -5.57
N VAL A 106 9.93 6.13 -5.89
CA VAL A 106 11.00 5.26 -6.40
C VAL A 106 10.45 4.46 -7.58
N PRO A 107 10.92 4.69 -8.82
CA PRO A 107 10.45 3.93 -9.98
C PRO A 107 10.98 2.49 -9.95
N GLN A 108 10.25 1.54 -10.53
CA GLN A 108 10.73 0.15 -10.59
C GLN A 108 11.68 -0.07 -11.78
N LEU A 109 12.92 0.40 -11.64
CA LEU A 109 13.92 0.42 -12.72
C LEU A 109 14.42 -0.97 -13.16
N THR A 110 14.26 -2.01 -12.35
CA THR A 110 14.67 -3.38 -12.72
C THR A 110 13.69 -4.06 -13.67
N ASP A 111 12.51 -3.47 -13.82
CA ASP A 111 11.47 -3.97 -14.69
C ASP A 111 11.62 -3.39 -16.12
N PRO A 112 11.94 -4.23 -17.13
CA PRO A 112 12.17 -3.76 -18.49
C PRO A 112 10.96 -3.04 -19.11
N ASP A 113 9.76 -3.45 -18.70
CA ASP A 113 8.50 -2.95 -19.25
C ASP A 113 7.93 -1.79 -18.42
N TYR A 114 8.63 -1.35 -17.37
CA TYR A 114 8.15 -0.30 -16.46
C TYR A 114 7.61 0.94 -17.19
N LYS A 115 8.36 1.43 -18.19
CA LYS A 115 8.01 2.65 -18.95
C LYS A 115 6.87 2.45 -19.95
N SER A 116 6.68 1.24 -20.44
CA SER A 116 5.66 0.90 -21.44
C SER A 116 4.41 0.29 -20.82
N ARG A 117 4.46 -0.10 -19.55
CA ARG A 117 3.34 -0.71 -18.84
C ARG A 117 2.18 0.27 -18.71
N PRO A 118 0.96 -0.12 -19.11
CA PRO A 118 -0.20 0.69 -18.85
C PRO A 118 -0.46 0.73 -17.35
N VAL A 119 -0.53 1.94 -16.80
CA VAL A 119 -0.95 2.18 -15.43
C VAL A 119 -2.42 2.57 -15.46
N PHE A 120 -3.23 1.88 -14.68
CA PHE A 120 -4.65 2.20 -14.51
C PHE A 120 -4.87 2.64 -13.07
N ARG A 121 -5.59 3.76 -12.91
CA ARG A 121 -6.03 4.26 -11.59
C ARG A 121 -7.55 4.31 -11.55
N GLU A 122 -8.08 4.46 -10.35
CA GLU A 122 -9.51 4.66 -10.15
C GLU A 122 -10.01 5.85 -10.98
N ALA A 123 -9.26 6.95 -11.03
CA ALA A 123 -9.58 8.14 -11.83
C ALA A 123 -9.69 7.88 -13.35
N ASP A 124 -8.96 6.88 -13.87
CA ASP A 124 -8.94 6.54 -15.29
C ASP A 124 -10.13 5.66 -15.70
N LEU A 125 -10.86 5.09 -14.73
CA LEU A 125 -11.98 4.21 -15.01
C LEU A 125 -13.22 4.99 -15.48
N ARG A 126 -13.93 4.39 -16.44
CA ARG A 126 -15.25 4.90 -16.86
C ARG A 126 -16.21 4.86 -15.68
N LYS A 127 -16.90 5.97 -15.42
CA LYS A 127 -17.87 6.12 -14.32
C LYS A 127 -17.25 5.84 -12.94
N HIS A 128 -15.98 6.17 -12.75
CA HIS A 128 -15.38 6.14 -11.42
C HIS A 128 -16.13 7.06 -10.45
N LEU A 129 -16.01 6.78 -9.17
CA LEU A 129 -16.61 7.61 -8.14
C LEU A 129 -15.71 8.82 -7.90
N ILE A 130 -16.20 10.01 -8.27
CA ILE A 130 -15.51 11.28 -8.07
C ILE A 130 -15.48 11.60 -6.56
N ASN A 131 -14.34 12.14 -6.11
CA ASN A 131 -14.18 12.58 -4.73
C ASN A 131 -14.97 13.88 -4.46
N GLU A 132 -15.52 14.04 -3.26
CA GLU A 132 -16.35 15.22 -2.92
C GLU A 132 -15.52 16.50 -2.78
N VAL A 133 -14.26 16.34 -2.39
CA VAL A 133 -13.23 17.37 -2.42
C VAL A 133 -12.35 17.03 -3.61
N LYS A 134 -12.26 17.92 -4.62
CA LYS A 134 -11.34 17.72 -5.74
C LYS A 134 -9.95 17.51 -5.16
N ALA A 135 -9.37 16.32 -5.38
CA ALA A 135 -7.94 16.15 -5.17
C ALA A 135 -7.22 17.15 -6.08
N ASP A 136 -6.21 17.83 -5.56
CA ASP A 136 -5.45 18.80 -6.34
C ASP A 136 -4.86 18.11 -7.58
N ASN A 137 -5.23 18.60 -8.77
CA ASN A 137 -4.76 18.08 -10.07
C ASN A 137 -3.22 18.04 -10.19
N ALA A 138 -2.50 18.73 -9.30
CA ALA A 138 -1.04 18.73 -9.23
C ALA A 138 -0.43 17.34 -8.98
N VAL A 139 -1.10 16.48 -8.19
CA VAL A 139 -0.57 15.13 -7.86
C VAL A 139 -0.53 14.22 -9.09
N LEU A 140 -1.49 14.37 -10.00
CA LEU A 140 -1.57 13.61 -11.26
C LEU A 140 -0.43 13.98 -12.22
N GLU A 141 -0.03 15.26 -12.26
CA GLU A 141 1.05 15.73 -13.14
C GLU A 141 2.44 15.30 -12.68
N GLU A 142 2.65 15.08 -11.38
CA GLU A 142 3.94 14.66 -10.84
C GLU A 142 4.33 13.23 -11.20
N ASP A 143 3.38 12.33 -11.40
CA ASP A 143 3.66 10.92 -11.69
C ASP A 143 4.39 10.71 -13.03
N THR A 144 4.32 11.68 -13.93
CA THR A 144 4.99 11.63 -15.24
C THR A 144 6.40 12.24 -15.21
N LYS A 145 6.77 12.90 -14.11
CA LYS A 145 8.06 13.58 -13.99
C LYS A 145 9.14 12.58 -13.64
N THR A 146 10.16 12.50 -14.48
CA THR A 146 11.33 11.66 -14.24
C THR A 146 12.23 12.32 -13.21
N ASP A 147 12.54 11.60 -12.13
CA ASP A 147 13.46 12.08 -11.11
C ASP A 147 14.92 11.86 -11.55
N PRO A 148 15.77 12.92 -11.59
CA PRO A 148 17.17 12.80 -12.02
C PRO A 148 18.02 11.89 -11.11
N ARG A 149 17.56 11.57 -9.88
CA ARG A 149 18.23 10.63 -8.97
C ARG A 149 18.21 9.19 -9.48
N PHE A 150 17.29 8.85 -10.39
CA PHE A 150 17.02 7.48 -10.83
C PHE A 150 17.25 7.32 -12.34
N SER A 151 18.52 7.34 -12.75
CA SER A 151 18.94 7.31 -14.16
C SER A 151 19.51 5.97 -14.65
N GLN A 152 19.67 4.99 -13.76
CA GLN A 152 20.27 3.69 -14.11
C GLN A 152 19.34 2.86 -14.99
N THR A 153 19.90 2.11 -15.94
CA THR A 153 19.14 1.19 -16.78
C THR A 153 18.95 -0.17 -16.09
N PRO A 154 17.91 -0.95 -16.46
CA PRO A 154 17.73 -2.31 -15.95
C PRO A 154 19.00 -3.18 -16.09
N ASP A 155 19.69 -3.08 -17.24
CA ASP A 155 20.94 -3.83 -17.49
C ASP A 155 22.10 -3.41 -16.57
N GLN A 156 22.21 -2.12 -16.24
CA GLN A 156 23.22 -1.62 -15.31
C GLN A 156 22.96 -2.13 -13.89
N LEU A 157 21.69 -2.11 -13.46
CA LEU A 157 21.29 -2.63 -12.15
C LEU A 157 21.51 -4.13 -12.04
N LYS A 158 21.17 -4.89 -13.10
CA LYS A 158 21.42 -6.33 -13.16
C LYS A 158 22.92 -6.67 -13.06
N LYS A 159 23.79 -5.89 -13.72
CA LYS A 159 25.25 -6.03 -13.58
C LYS A 159 25.75 -5.75 -12.17
N GLN A 160 25.04 -4.93 -11.40
CA GLN A 160 25.32 -4.66 -9.99
C GLN A 160 24.71 -5.71 -9.04
N GLY A 161 24.01 -6.73 -9.57
CA GLY A 161 23.31 -7.74 -8.78
C GLY A 161 22.07 -7.20 -8.07
N ILE A 162 21.45 -6.15 -8.61
CA ILE A 162 20.20 -5.59 -8.09
C ILE A 162 19.03 -6.15 -8.92
N ASP A 163 18.27 -7.06 -8.32
CA ASP A 163 17.12 -7.71 -8.96
C ASP A 163 15.80 -6.94 -8.79
N ASP A 164 15.64 -6.26 -7.64
CA ASP A 164 14.49 -5.41 -7.34
C ASP A 164 15.00 -4.05 -6.84
N PHE A 165 14.80 -3.01 -7.64
CA PHE A 165 15.33 -1.68 -7.35
C PHE A 165 14.61 -1.03 -6.16
N GLN A 166 13.27 -1.11 -6.12
CA GLN A 166 12.49 -0.56 -5.02
C GLN A 166 12.85 -1.25 -3.69
N LEU A 167 12.92 -2.58 -3.67
CA LEU A 167 13.32 -3.33 -2.48
C LEU A 167 14.74 -2.99 -2.05
N TYR A 168 15.69 -2.95 -2.98
CA TYR A 168 17.06 -2.57 -2.70
C TYR A 168 17.16 -1.18 -2.05
N TYR A 169 16.42 -0.21 -2.60
CA TYR A 169 16.40 1.16 -2.08
C TYR A 169 15.73 1.23 -0.71
N ALA A 170 14.65 0.47 -0.49
CA ALA A 170 13.99 0.35 0.80
C ALA A 170 14.94 -0.22 1.86
N LEU A 171 15.65 -1.32 1.56
CA LEU A 171 16.63 -1.91 2.47
C LEU A 171 17.76 -0.94 2.80
N LYS A 172 18.28 -0.20 1.81
CA LYS A 172 19.26 0.87 2.05
C LYS A 172 18.72 1.98 2.95
N THR A 173 17.44 2.30 2.81
CA THR A 173 16.79 3.33 3.62
C THR A 173 16.61 2.84 5.06
N VAL A 174 16.07 1.65 5.26
CA VAL A 174 15.98 0.98 6.57
C VAL A 174 17.35 0.88 7.22
N ALA A 175 18.41 0.54 6.47
CA ALA A 175 19.78 0.45 6.96
C ALA A 175 20.39 1.78 7.41
N ARG A 176 19.92 2.90 6.86
CA ARG A 176 20.34 4.24 7.30
C ARG A 176 19.57 4.71 8.53
N LEU A 177 18.31 4.26 8.67
CA LEU A 177 17.44 4.61 9.79
C LEU A 177 17.73 3.76 11.03
N GLY A 178 17.93 2.46 10.85
CA GLY A 178 18.38 1.54 11.89
C GLY A 178 19.89 1.42 11.81
N GLY A 179 20.61 2.00 12.78
CA GLY A 179 22.08 2.00 12.81
C GLY A 179 22.73 0.61 12.56
N PRO A 180 24.04 0.57 12.29
CA PRO A 180 24.76 -0.49 11.54
C PRO A 180 24.62 -1.94 12.03
N VAL A 181 24.04 -2.19 13.21
CA VAL A 181 23.86 -3.51 13.82
C VAL A 181 22.57 -4.22 13.37
N GLN A 182 21.55 -3.50 12.88
CA GLN A 182 20.20 -4.10 12.69
C GLN A 182 19.97 -4.73 11.30
N VAL A 183 20.71 -4.30 10.27
CA VAL A 183 20.50 -4.72 8.88
C VAL A 183 20.92 -6.19 8.64
N ALA A 184 21.95 -6.65 9.34
CA ALA A 184 22.46 -8.02 9.22
C ALA A 184 21.49 -9.09 9.75
N ALA A 185 20.50 -8.70 10.56
CA ALA A 185 19.49 -9.62 11.10
C ALA A 185 18.29 -9.81 10.16
N ALA A 186 18.00 -8.84 9.28
CA ALA A 186 16.87 -8.88 8.36
C ALA A 186 17.16 -9.62 7.04
N THR A 187 18.43 -9.78 6.66
CA THR A 187 18.86 -10.43 5.41
C THR A 187 19.03 -11.95 5.51
N LYS A 188 18.90 -12.53 6.71
CA LYS A 188 18.87 -13.99 6.85
C LYS A 188 17.40 -14.46 6.78
N PRO A 189 17.02 -15.29 5.79
CA PRO A 189 15.68 -15.88 5.78
C PRO A 189 15.49 -16.65 7.09
N ARG A 190 14.51 -16.22 7.89
CA ARG A 190 14.13 -16.92 9.11
C ARG A 190 13.53 -18.26 8.70
N PRO A 191 14.00 -19.41 9.22
CA PRO A 191 13.46 -20.70 8.84
C PRO A 191 11.97 -20.74 9.18
N ILE A 192 11.16 -21.06 8.18
CA ILE A 192 9.72 -21.29 8.32
C ILE A 192 9.60 -22.52 9.22
N LYS A 193 9.10 -22.35 10.44
CA LYS A 193 8.70 -23.49 11.27
C LYS A 193 7.45 -24.11 10.65
N PRO A 194 7.40 -25.44 10.44
CA PRO A 194 6.18 -26.07 9.95
C PRO A 194 5.04 -25.87 10.95
N ASP A 195 3.84 -25.68 10.40
CA ASP A 195 2.59 -25.46 11.13
C ASP A 195 2.28 -26.68 12.03
N PRO A 196 1.87 -26.53 13.31
CA PRO A 196 1.63 -27.66 14.21
C PRO A 196 0.45 -28.56 13.82
N THR A 197 -0.28 -28.24 12.76
CA THR A 197 -1.52 -28.90 12.33
C THR A 197 -1.31 -30.05 11.33
N ASP A 198 -0.08 -30.30 10.86
CA ASP A 198 0.19 -31.36 9.87
C ASP A 198 0.72 -32.69 10.47
N ALA A 199 0.50 -32.91 11.77
CA ALA A 199 1.01 -34.08 12.51
C ALA A 199 -0.05 -35.17 12.82
N THR A 200 -1.14 -35.27 12.04
CA THR A 200 -2.11 -36.36 12.19
C THR A 200 -2.58 -36.93 10.85
N LYS A 201 -1.71 -37.70 10.21
CA LYS A 201 -2.12 -38.86 9.39
C LYS A 201 -1.23 -40.05 9.74
N ALA A 202 -1.67 -40.85 10.69
CA ALA A 202 -1.15 -42.20 10.90
C ALA A 202 -1.70 -43.13 9.81
N PRO A 203 -0.91 -44.09 9.29
CA PRO A 203 -1.42 -45.07 8.33
C PRO A 203 -2.25 -46.13 9.06
N LEU A 204 -3.46 -46.38 8.58
CA LEU A 204 -4.23 -47.57 8.95
C LEU A 204 -3.55 -48.80 8.32
N LYS A 205 -3.35 -49.83 9.14
CA LYS A 205 -2.99 -51.18 8.71
C LYS A 205 -4.12 -51.82 7.92
#